data_AF-A0A938CW73-F1
#
_entry.id   AF-A0A938CW73-F1
#
_cell.length_a   1.000
_cell.length_b   1.000
_cell.length_c   1.000
_cell.angle_alpha   90.00
_cell.angle_beta   90.00
_cell.angle_gamma   90.00
#
_symmetry.space_group_name_H-M   'P 1'
#
loop_
_entity.id
_entity.type
_entity.pdbx_description
1 polymer ?
#
loop_
_entity_poly.entity_id
_entity_poly.type
_entity_poly.pdbx_seq_one_letter_code
_entity_poly.pdbx_strand_id
1 'polypeptide(L)'
;EARRPWPVLAALAAVAVAGTTATSHAAARLELREMLISAVVLHQLGAAAWIGGLPYFLFALNRCEGAEATRAIGRRYSQISMAAVAALLAGGTAMSLAYVDSLGALHGTAYGAMLTTKVMLFGGLLLLGLANYRLIERLRRDPATPTLRLKRFAEVEMGTGLAIFFVAASLTSIPPSIDLPNDRLSMAEIVERLAPRWPPRLTSPDLSELSNRSIAEKAARAEAVQRTTTAAPVTEGATQVTPDTAADAAWSEFNHNWAGLFVLAIGLLALAERTGRAKWARHWPLVFLGLAAFLFIRSDPENWPLGKNPFFTSFLDPEVAQHRIIILLVVAFAVFEWAVRTGRLTNPRAAYVFPVLTAVGGSFLLAHSHAIGNFKEELLIELSHLPIGALGIVAGCSRWLELRHEGPEGVWASWLWRWCFVAIGFILLFYREM
;
A
#
# COMPACT_ATOMS: atom_id res chain seq x y z
N GLU A 1 26.57 -35.59 -15.76
CA GLU A 1 26.46 -34.60 -14.68
C GLU A 1 25.55 -33.47 -15.13
N ALA A 2 24.41 -33.25 -14.47
CA ALA A 2 23.59 -32.08 -14.76
C ALA A 2 24.36 -30.83 -14.31
N ARG A 3 24.80 -29.99 -15.26
CA ARG A 3 25.45 -28.71 -14.95
C ARG A 3 24.53 -27.92 -14.04
N ARG A 4 24.96 -27.71 -12.79
CA ARG A 4 24.16 -26.94 -11.82
C ARG A 4 23.98 -25.52 -12.36
N PRO A 5 22.76 -24.98 -12.45
CA PRO A 5 22.48 -23.69 -13.10
C PRO A 5 22.97 -22.47 -12.31
N TRP A 6 23.71 -22.66 -11.21
CA TRP A 6 24.10 -21.58 -10.29
C TRP A 6 24.92 -20.46 -10.95
N PRO A 7 25.84 -20.70 -11.93
CA PRO A 7 26.59 -19.60 -12.54
C PRO A 7 25.67 -18.69 -13.36
N VAL A 8 24.70 -19.28 -14.07
CA VAL A 8 23.71 -18.54 -14.86
C VAL A 8 22.80 -17.73 -13.94
N LEU A 9 22.32 -18.32 -12.84
CA LEU A 9 21.50 -17.62 -11.86
C LEU A 9 22.27 -16.49 -11.16
N ALA A 10 23.55 -16.69 -10.84
CA ALA A 10 24.39 -15.65 -10.26
C ALA A 10 24.63 -14.49 -11.25
N ALA A 11 24.84 -14.80 -12.54
CA ALA A 11 24.97 -13.79 -13.59
C ALA A 11 23.67 -12.99 -13.76
N LEU A 12 22.51 -13.66 -13.80
CA LEU A 12 21.21 -12.99 -13.89
C LEU A 12 20.93 -12.12 -12.66
N ALA A 13 21.29 -12.59 -11.45
CA ALA A 13 21.18 -11.80 -10.23
C ALA A 13 22.08 -10.56 -10.27
N ALA A 14 23.31 -10.68 -10.76
CA ALA A 14 24.22 -9.56 -10.93
C ALA A 14 23.68 -8.54 -11.94
N VAL A 15 23.12 -8.99 -13.07
CA VAL A 15 22.46 -8.12 -14.06
C VAL A 15 21.26 -7.40 -13.44
N ALA A 16 20.42 -8.11 -12.68
CA ALA A 16 19.26 -7.52 -12.02
C ALA A 16 19.69 -6.42 -11.03
N VAL A 17 20.65 -6.71 -10.14
CA VAL A 17 21.17 -5.74 -9.17
C VAL A 17 21.84 -4.55 -9.86
N ALA A 18 22.59 -4.77 -10.93
CA ALA A 18 23.20 -3.70 -11.70
C ALA A 18 22.14 -2.80 -12.35
N GLY A 19 21.10 -3.38 -12.96
CA GLY A 19 20.01 -2.63 -13.59
C GLY A 19 19.18 -1.81 -12.59
N THR A 20 18.81 -2.41 -11.46
CA THR A 20 18.07 -1.70 -10.40
C THR A 20 18.92 -0.63 -9.72
N THR A 21 20.24 -0.83 -9.61
CA THR A 21 21.14 0.19 -9.07
C THR A 21 21.34 1.35 -10.05
N ALA A 22 21.48 1.05 -11.35
CA ALA A 22 21.65 2.06 -12.40
C ALA A 22 20.45 2.99 -12.57
N THR A 23 19.25 2.53 -12.19
CA THR A 23 18.00 3.30 -12.23
C THR A 23 17.63 3.94 -10.89
N SER A 24 18.49 3.82 -9.87
CA SER A 24 18.24 4.40 -8.54
C SER A 24 18.74 5.84 -8.41
N HIS A 25 18.22 6.58 -7.43
CA HIS A 25 18.73 7.90 -7.04
C HIS A 25 20.25 7.92 -6.84
N ALA A 26 20.83 6.83 -6.32
CA ALA A 26 22.26 6.74 -6.07
C ALA A 26 23.10 6.86 -7.36
N ALA A 27 22.58 6.36 -8.48
CA ALA A 27 23.29 6.42 -9.76
C ALA A 27 23.37 7.84 -10.32
N ALA A 28 22.41 8.71 -9.97
CA ALA A 28 22.32 10.10 -10.39
C ALA A 28 23.09 11.08 -9.49
N ARG A 29 23.53 10.66 -8.29
CA ARG A 29 24.27 11.52 -7.36
C ARG A 29 25.69 11.78 -7.82
N LEU A 30 26.15 13.02 -7.67
CA LEU A 30 27.56 13.41 -7.87
C LEU A 30 28.37 13.25 -6.59
N GLU A 31 27.79 13.61 -5.45
CA GLU A 31 28.39 13.48 -4.13
C GLU A 31 28.07 12.13 -3.51
N LEU A 32 29.03 11.55 -2.78
CA LEU A 32 28.90 10.27 -2.06
C LEU A 32 28.42 9.09 -2.94
N ARG A 33 28.54 9.21 -4.28
CA ARG A 33 27.97 8.28 -5.25
C ARG A 33 28.37 6.83 -4.99
N GLU A 34 29.65 6.58 -4.77
CA GLU A 34 30.19 5.22 -4.54
C GLU A 34 29.63 4.60 -3.25
N MET A 35 29.54 5.39 -2.18
CA MET A 35 28.93 4.99 -0.92
C MET A 35 27.45 4.66 -1.11
N LEU A 36 26.71 5.52 -1.82
CA LEU A 36 25.28 5.34 -2.07
C LEU A 36 24.99 4.14 -2.98
N ILE A 37 25.79 3.93 -4.03
CA ILE A 37 25.71 2.73 -4.88
C ILE A 37 25.94 1.47 -4.03
N SER A 38 26.98 1.48 -3.18
CA SER A 38 27.27 0.36 -2.27
C SER A 38 26.13 0.12 -1.29
N ALA A 39 25.53 1.19 -0.74
CA ALA A 39 24.39 1.12 0.16
C ALA A 39 23.13 0.57 -0.53
N VAL A 40 22.84 0.98 -1.77
CA VAL A 40 21.75 0.44 -2.60
C VAL A 40 21.95 -1.04 -2.86
N VAL A 41 23.15 -1.45 -3.31
CA VAL A 41 23.48 -2.86 -3.57
C VAL A 41 23.33 -3.69 -2.30
N LEU A 42 23.89 -3.22 -1.17
CA LEU A 42 23.79 -3.91 0.11
C LEU A 42 22.34 -4.05 0.57
N HIS A 43 21.54 -2.99 0.42
CA HIS A 43 20.12 -2.99 0.76
C HIS A 43 19.32 -3.97 -0.10
N GLN A 44 19.55 -3.98 -1.41
CA GLN A 44 18.88 -4.88 -2.35
C GLN A 44 19.26 -6.35 -2.11
N LEU A 45 20.54 -6.65 -1.87
CA LEU A 45 20.98 -8.00 -1.55
C LEU A 45 20.37 -8.51 -0.23
N GLY A 46 20.31 -7.66 0.80
CA GLY A 46 19.62 -7.99 2.06
C GLY A 46 18.13 -8.27 1.85
N ALA A 47 17.43 -7.42 1.11
CA ALA A 47 16.02 -7.62 0.80
C ALA A 47 15.77 -8.89 -0.03
N ALA A 48 16.61 -9.16 -1.04
CA ALA A 48 16.53 -10.35 -1.87
C ALA A 48 16.80 -11.64 -1.07
N ALA A 49 17.82 -11.65 -0.22
CA ALA A 49 18.15 -12.83 0.59
C ALA A 49 17.10 -13.13 1.65
N TRP A 50 16.54 -12.10 2.30
CA TRP A 50 15.47 -12.29 3.27
C TRP A 50 14.15 -12.62 2.56
N ILE A 51 13.53 -11.67 1.86
CA ILE A 51 12.17 -11.84 1.32
C ILE A 51 12.16 -12.88 0.20
N GLY A 52 13.14 -12.84 -0.72
CA GLY A 52 13.27 -13.82 -1.79
C GLY A 52 13.62 -15.23 -1.30
N GLY A 53 14.17 -15.35 -0.08
CA GLY A 53 14.43 -16.64 0.56
C GLY A 53 13.20 -17.29 1.21
N LEU A 54 12.16 -16.52 1.56
CA LEU A 54 10.96 -17.03 2.26
C LEU A 54 10.20 -18.11 1.47
N PRO A 55 9.97 -17.99 0.14
CA PRO A 55 9.35 -19.06 -0.65
C PRO A 55 10.12 -20.38 -0.56
N TYR A 56 11.45 -20.34 -0.63
CA TYR A 56 12.29 -21.53 -0.54
C TYR A 56 12.32 -22.10 0.88
N PHE A 57 12.30 -21.23 1.89
CA PHE A 57 12.18 -21.62 3.28
C PHE A 57 10.84 -22.37 3.54
N LEU A 58 9.72 -21.79 3.08
CA LEU A 58 8.40 -22.41 3.17
C LEU A 58 8.33 -23.73 2.38
N PHE A 59 8.91 -23.76 1.18
CA PHE A 59 8.99 -24.97 0.38
C PHE A 59 9.78 -26.08 1.10
N ALA A 60 10.95 -25.76 1.66
CA ALA A 60 11.76 -26.71 2.42
C ALA A 60 11.02 -27.23 3.67
N LEU A 61 10.35 -26.35 4.42
CA LEU A 61 9.54 -26.74 5.58
C LEU A 61 8.32 -27.60 5.23
N ASN A 62 7.82 -27.53 3.99
CA ASN A 62 6.71 -28.35 3.51
C ASN A 62 7.17 -29.67 2.90
N ARG A 63 8.43 -29.76 2.44
CA ARG A 63 8.95 -30.96 1.78
C ARG A 63 9.76 -31.87 2.69
N CYS A 64 10.39 -31.30 3.72
CA CYS A 64 11.14 -32.03 4.72
C CYS A 64 10.27 -32.24 5.97
N GLU A 65 10.07 -33.50 6.34
CA GLU A 65 9.28 -33.88 7.50
C GLU A 65 10.17 -34.17 8.71
N GLY A 66 9.61 -34.05 9.91
CA GLY A 66 10.31 -34.29 11.17
C GLY A 66 10.80 -33.03 11.88
N ALA A 67 10.83 -33.10 13.21
CA ALA A 67 11.20 -31.98 14.08
C ALA A 67 12.66 -31.55 13.87
N GLU A 68 13.57 -32.51 13.66
CA GLU A 68 14.99 -32.23 13.43
C GLU A 68 15.23 -31.48 12.12
N ALA A 69 14.62 -31.94 11.02
CA ALA A 69 14.71 -31.26 9.73
C ALA A 69 14.15 -29.84 9.79
N THR A 70 12.97 -29.68 10.42
CA THR A 70 12.36 -28.36 10.63
C THR A 70 13.28 -27.42 11.42
N ARG A 71 13.90 -27.93 12.49
CA ARG A 71 14.85 -27.16 13.32
C ARG A 71 16.09 -26.78 12.52
N ALA A 72 16.67 -27.69 11.74
CA ALA A 72 17.84 -27.42 10.93
C ALA A 72 17.57 -26.36 9.86
N ILE A 73 16.44 -26.48 9.15
CA ILE A 73 15.98 -25.52 8.14
C ILE A 73 15.72 -24.15 8.79
N GLY A 74 14.95 -24.13 9.87
CA GLY A 74 14.65 -22.93 10.67
C GLY A 74 15.92 -22.19 11.11
N ARG A 75 16.87 -22.91 11.72
CA ARG A 75 18.13 -22.32 12.20
C ARG A 75 18.95 -21.73 11.06
N ARG A 76 19.16 -22.47 9.98
CA ARG A 76 19.97 -22.02 8.84
C ARG A 76 19.35 -20.79 8.19
N TYR A 77 18.06 -20.83 7.94
CA TYR A 77 17.36 -19.70 7.32
C TYR A 77 17.31 -18.47 8.25
N SER A 78 17.13 -18.66 9.57
CA SER A 78 17.19 -17.55 10.53
C SER A 78 18.56 -16.85 10.52
N GLN A 79 19.66 -17.60 10.40
CA GLN A 79 21.00 -17.00 10.31
C GLN A 79 21.17 -16.18 9.03
N ILE A 80 20.70 -16.70 7.90
CA ILE A 80 20.69 -15.98 6.61
C ILE A 80 19.83 -14.71 6.73
N SER A 81 18.61 -14.83 7.26
CA SER A 81 17.69 -13.71 7.46
C SER A 81 18.29 -12.64 8.38
N MET A 82 18.92 -13.00 9.49
CA MET A 82 19.57 -12.02 10.38
C MET A 82 20.72 -11.27 9.70
N ALA A 83 21.57 -11.97 8.94
CA ALA A 83 22.65 -11.33 8.17
C ALA A 83 22.08 -10.41 7.07
N ALA A 84 21.03 -10.87 6.38
CA ALA A 84 20.33 -10.12 5.35
C ALA A 84 19.65 -8.86 5.91
N VAL A 85 19.02 -8.94 7.09
CA VAL A 85 18.44 -7.81 7.83
C VAL A 85 19.52 -6.81 8.20
N ALA A 86 20.68 -7.26 8.70
CA ALA A 86 21.79 -6.38 9.04
C ALA A 86 22.33 -5.62 7.82
N ALA A 87 22.53 -6.31 6.69
CA ALA A 87 22.90 -5.69 5.42
C ALA A 87 21.84 -4.68 4.94
N LEU A 88 20.57 -5.08 4.97
CA LEU A 88 19.44 -4.23 4.59
C LEU A 88 19.38 -2.96 5.43
N LEU A 89 19.49 -3.08 6.75
CA LEU A 89 19.47 -1.97 7.68
C LEU A 89 20.66 -1.04 7.49
N ALA A 90 21.87 -1.58 7.32
CA ALA A 90 23.07 -0.77 7.08
C ALA A 90 22.94 0.06 5.80
N GLY A 91 22.56 -0.58 4.68
CA GLY A 91 22.33 0.13 3.42
C GLY A 91 21.18 1.14 3.51
N GLY A 92 20.06 0.76 4.12
CA GLY A 92 18.90 1.62 4.30
C GLY A 92 19.19 2.85 5.17
N THR A 93 19.96 2.67 6.24
CA THR A 93 20.38 3.76 7.13
C THR A 93 21.33 4.70 6.42
N ALA A 94 22.34 4.18 5.71
CA ALA A 94 23.27 5.00 4.94
C ALA A 94 22.56 5.87 3.89
N MET A 95 21.59 5.29 3.16
CA MET A 95 20.76 6.04 2.21
C MET A 95 19.88 7.08 2.92
N SER A 96 19.25 6.71 4.04
CA SER A 96 18.35 7.62 4.78
C SER A 96 19.09 8.85 5.31
N LEU A 97 20.31 8.67 5.84
CA LEU A 97 21.15 9.76 6.32
C LEU A 97 21.60 10.71 5.20
N ALA A 98 21.67 10.23 3.96
CA ALA A 98 22.05 11.04 2.81
C ALA A 98 20.86 11.72 2.11
N TYR A 99 19.67 11.12 2.18
CA TYR A 99 18.48 11.59 1.46
C TYR A 99 17.48 12.36 2.33
N VAL A 100 17.59 12.26 3.66
CA VAL A 100 16.73 12.96 4.62
C VAL A 100 17.61 13.82 5.52
N ASP A 101 17.54 15.13 5.32
CA ASP A 101 18.42 16.11 5.97
C ASP A 101 17.94 16.56 7.38
N SER A 102 16.70 16.24 7.75
CA SER A 102 16.06 16.75 8.97
C SER A 102 14.87 15.90 9.40
N LEU A 103 14.47 16.01 10.67
CA LEU A 103 13.23 15.39 11.14
C LEU A 103 11.98 16.02 10.50
N GLY A 104 12.06 17.30 10.12
CA GLY A 104 11.02 18.00 9.33
C GLY A 104 10.78 17.31 8.00
N ALA A 105 11.86 16.94 7.30
CA ALA A 105 11.81 16.25 6.02
C ALA A 105 11.22 14.83 6.08
N LEU A 106 11.04 14.22 7.26
CA LEU A 106 10.36 12.92 7.39
C LEU A 106 8.84 13.02 7.25
N HIS A 107 8.24 14.18 7.56
CA HIS A 107 6.79 14.37 7.44
C HIS A 107 6.42 15.49 6.47
N GLY A 108 7.35 16.39 6.19
CA GLY A 108 7.16 17.55 5.31
C GLY A 108 7.41 17.28 3.83
N THR A 109 7.82 16.07 3.43
CA THR A 109 7.92 15.66 2.01
C THR A 109 7.24 14.32 1.77
N ALA A 110 6.75 14.10 0.55
CA ALA A 110 6.19 12.83 0.09
C ALA A 110 7.16 11.66 0.32
N TYR A 111 8.42 11.86 -0.12
CA TYR A 111 9.51 10.91 0.10
C TYR A 111 9.69 10.53 1.57
N GLY A 112 9.69 11.52 2.47
CA GLY A 112 9.82 11.32 3.90
C GLY A 112 8.67 10.51 4.49
N ALA A 113 7.43 10.92 4.19
CA ALA A 113 6.22 10.28 4.70
C ALA A 113 6.12 8.82 4.23
N MET A 114 6.44 8.56 2.96
CA MET A 114 6.49 7.23 2.39
C MET A 114 7.63 6.38 2.99
N LEU A 115 8.81 6.98 3.24
CA LEU A 115 9.89 6.31 3.95
C LEU A 115 9.49 5.95 5.38
N THR A 116 8.83 6.86 6.12
CA THR A 116 8.30 6.59 7.45
C THR A 116 7.31 5.43 7.42
N THR A 117 6.40 5.40 6.45
CA THR A 117 5.45 4.29 6.24
C THR A 117 6.19 2.98 5.98
N LYS A 118 7.21 2.99 5.10
CA LYS A 118 8.07 1.83 4.83
C LYS A 118 8.75 1.31 6.09
N VAL A 119 9.30 2.21 6.92
CA VAL A 119 9.97 1.88 8.18
C VAL A 119 9.00 1.30 9.20
N MET A 120 7.77 1.81 9.29
CA MET A 120 6.73 1.25 10.16
C MET A 120 6.33 -0.17 9.74
N LEU A 121 6.06 -0.39 8.44
CA LEU A 121 5.77 -1.72 7.89
C LEU A 121 6.94 -2.69 8.11
N PHE A 122 8.17 -2.22 7.90
CA PHE A 122 9.39 -2.97 8.15
C PHE A 122 9.57 -3.33 9.63
N GLY A 123 9.23 -2.42 10.56
CA GLY A 123 9.19 -2.70 11.99
C GLY A 123 8.22 -3.83 12.33
N GLY A 124 7.01 -3.81 11.74
CA GLY A 124 6.04 -4.91 11.86
C GLY A 124 6.60 -6.24 11.33
N LEU A 125 7.29 -6.20 10.19
CA LEU A 125 7.96 -7.37 9.61
C LEU A 125 9.10 -7.91 10.50
N LEU A 126 9.89 -7.04 11.13
CA LEU A 126 10.92 -7.46 12.11
C LEU A 126 10.30 -8.12 13.34
N LEU A 127 9.14 -7.64 13.81
CA LEU A 127 8.44 -8.27 14.94
C LEU A 127 7.94 -9.67 14.59
N LEU A 128 7.47 -9.90 13.35
CA LEU A 128 7.13 -11.23 12.84
C LEU A 128 8.38 -12.13 12.78
N GLY A 129 9.48 -11.62 12.21
CA GLY A 129 10.75 -12.34 12.13
C GLY A 129 11.29 -12.72 13.52
N LEU A 130 11.18 -11.82 14.49
CA LEU A 130 11.55 -12.06 15.88
C LEU A 130 10.64 -13.11 16.54
N ALA A 131 9.34 -13.09 16.26
CA ALA A 131 8.41 -14.11 16.75
C ALA A 131 8.76 -15.50 16.18
N ASN A 132 9.12 -15.57 14.90
CA ASN A 132 9.58 -16.79 14.24
C ASN A 132 10.92 -17.28 14.79
N TYR A 133 11.89 -16.40 14.99
CA TYR A 133 13.16 -16.72 15.62
C TYR A 133 12.98 -17.30 17.03
N ARG A 134 12.14 -16.65 17.86
CA ARG A 134 11.82 -17.15 19.21
C ARG A 134 11.15 -18.52 19.18
N LEU A 135 10.30 -18.79 18.19
CA LEU A 135 9.68 -20.10 18.00
C LEU A 135 10.72 -21.17 17.65
N ILE A 136 11.68 -20.86 16.77
CA ILE A 136 12.79 -21.75 16.43
C ILE A 136 13.69 -22.02 17.66
N GLU A 137 13.91 -21.02 18.50
CA GLU A 137 14.66 -21.18 19.75
C GLU A 137 13.89 -22.01 20.80
N ARG A 138 12.56 -21.95 20.81
CA ARG A 138 11.72 -22.84 21.63
C ARG A 138 11.77 -24.29 21.12
N LEU A 139 11.65 -24.50 19.80
CA LEU A 139 11.84 -25.80 19.14
C LEU A 139 13.20 -26.43 19.47
N ARG A 140 14.22 -25.61 19.74
CA ARG A 140 15.54 -26.07 20.18
C ARG A 140 15.51 -26.73 21.56
N ARG A 141 14.67 -26.21 22.47
CA ARG A 141 14.52 -26.67 23.85
C ARG A 141 13.48 -27.78 23.97
N ASP A 142 12.41 -27.70 23.21
CA ASP A 142 11.30 -28.64 23.18
C ASP A 142 10.96 -29.05 21.74
N PRO A 143 11.41 -30.24 21.30
CA PRO A 143 11.10 -30.78 19.97
C PRO A 143 9.61 -31.00 19.69
N ALA A 144 8.76 -31.04 20.72
CA ALA A 144 7.31 -31.20 20.57
C ALA A 144 6.59 -29.88 20.21
N THR A 145 7.31 -28.75 20.21
CA THR A 145 6.73 -27.43 19.89
C THR A 145 6.05 -27.43 18.50
N PRO A 146 4.79 -26.99 18.37
CA PRO A 146 4.12 -26.94 17.08
C PRO A 146 4.78 -25.98 16.08
N THR A 147 5.13 -26.49 14.90
CA THR A 147 5.82 -25.74 13.83
C THR A 147 4.86 -25.02 12.88
N LEU A 148 3.56 -25.27 12.98
CA LEU A 148 2.56 -24.72 12.07
C LEU A 148 2.48 -23.18 12.15
N ARG A 149 2.72 -22.61 13.34
CA ARG A 149 2.83 -21.17 13.53
C ARG A 149 3.96 -20.55 12.70
N LEU A 150 5.11 -21.23 12.62
CA LEU A 150 6.28 -20.78 11.84
C LEU A 150 5.91 -20.56 10.38
N LYS A 151 5.23 -21.55 9.78
CA LYS A 151 4.79 -21.50 8.37
C LYS A 151 3.83 -20.33 8.13
N ARG A 152 2.81 -20.21 8.98
CA ARG A 152 1.77 -19.18 8.85
C ARG A 152 2.32 -17.76 9.01
N PHE A 153 3.29 -17.56 9.91
CA PHE A 153 3.93 -16.26 10.09
C PHE A 153 4.87 -15.95 8.93
N ALA A 154 5.64 -16.93 8.44
CA ALA A 154 6.49 -16.75 7.26
C ALA A 154 5.67 -16.41 5.99
N GLU A 155 4.45 -16.93 5.83
CA GLU A 155 3.52 -16.51 4.76
C GLU A 155 3.17 -15.01 4.86
N VAL A 156 2.93 -14.50 6.08
CA VAL A 156 2.62 -13.09 6.32
C VAL A 156 3.87 -12.21 6.16
N GLU A 157 5.03 -12.68 6.61
CA GLU A 157 6.31 -12.01 6.36
C GLU A 157 6.51 -11.83 4.85
N MET A 158 6.22 -12.86 4.06
CA MET A 158 6.33 -12.82 2.61
C MET A 158 5.34 -11.81 2.01
N GLY A 159 4.07 -11.84 2.41
CA GLY A 159 3.06 -10.88 1.95
C GLY A 159 3.40 -9.44 2.31
N THR A 160 3.84 -9.20 3.55
CA THR A 160 4.25 -7.86 4.03
C THR A 160 5.51 -7.38 3.33
N GLY A 161 6.50 -8.26 3.14
CA GLY A 161 7.73 -7.95 2.40
C GLY A 161 7.47 -7.60 0.93
N LEU A 162 6.56 -8.32 0.27
CA LEU A 162 6.11 -7.98 -1.08
C LEU A 162 5.42 -6.62 -1.11
N ALA A 163 4.56 -6.31 -0.15
CA ALA A 163 3.92 -4.99 -0.05
C ALA A 163 4.94 -3.86 0.15
N ILE A 164 5.98 -4.08 0.96
CA ILE A 164 7.09 -3.12 1.16
C ILE A 164 7.84 -2.84 -0.15
N PHE A 165 7.93 -3.79 -1.08
CA PHE A 165 8.54 -3.54 -2.39
C PHE A 165 7.75 -2.54 -3.24
N PHE A 166 6.42 -2.50 -3.13
CA PHE A 166 5.61 -1.48 -3.80
C PHE A 166 5.94 -0.08 -3.27
N VAL A 167 6.05 0.08 -1.94
CA VAL A 167 6.50 1.34 -1.33
C VAL A 167 7.91 1.72 -1.79
N ALA A 168 8.81 0.73 -1.90
CA ALA A 168 10.17 0.97 -2.38
C ALA A 168 10.20 1.41 -3.86
N ALA A 169 9.33 0.87 -4.70
CA ALA A 169 9.20 1.26 -6.11
C ALA A 169 8.67 2.69 -6.27
N SER A 170 7.76 3.12 -5.40
CA SER A 170 7.26 4.51 -5.40
C SER A 170 8.32 5.49 -4.91
N LEU A 171 9.09 5.15 -3.87
CA LEU A 171 10.22 5.97 -3.42
C LEU A 171 11.28 6.23 -4.51
N THR A 172 11.44 5.32 -5.47
CA THR A 172 12.36 5.55 -6.61
C THR A 172 11.81 6.53 -7.64
N SER A 173 10.51 6.83 -7.60
CA SER A 173 9.82 7.72 -8.54
C SER A 173 9.57 9.12 -7.96
N ILE A 174 9.91 9.36 -6.69
CA ILE A 174 9.72 10.63 -5.97
C ILE A 174 11.10 11.22 -5.63
N PRO A 175 11.32 12.54 -5.78
CA PRO A 175 12.58 13.17 -5.40
C PRO A 175 12.90 12.97 -3.91
N PRO A 176 14.15 12.61 -3.56
CA PRO A 176 14.62 12.56 -2.18
C PRO A 176 14.37 13.86 -1.42
N SER A 177 14.08 13.78 -0.11
CA SER A 177 13.70 14.96 0.69
C SER A 177 14.76 16.07 0.70
N ILE A 178 16.04 15.72 0.64
CA ILE A 178 17.17 16.68 0.56
C ILE A 178 17.11 17.56 -0.69
N ASP A 179 16.46 17.10 -1.76
CA ASP A 179 16.32 17.85 -3.02
C ASP A 179 15.11 18.80 -3.01
N LEU A 180 14.30 18.77 -1.94
CA LEU A 180 13.13 19.62 -1.74
C LEU A 180 13.30 20.56 -0.53
N PRO A 181 14.29 21.47 -0.48
CA PRO A 181 14.48 22.34 0.68
C PRO A 181 13.35 23.37 0.85
N ASN A 182 12.73 23.81 -0.25
CA ASN A 182 11.71 24.87 -0.25
C ASN A 182 10.28 24.33 -0.38
N ASP A 183 10.11 23.11 -0.87
CA ASP A 183 8.80 22.50 -1.16
C ASP A 183 8.37 21.52 -0.06
N ARG A 184 8.47 21.98 1.20
CA ARG A 184 8.07 21.21 2.37
C ARG A 184 6.80 21.76 2.99
N LEU A 185 5.94 20.86 3.49
CA LEU A 185 4.86 21.27 4.38
C LEU A 185 5.41 21.48 5.80
N SER A 186 4.97 22.56 6.43
CA SER A 186 5.17 22.79 7.85
C SER A 186 4.27 21.87 8.69
N MET A 187 4.66 21.64 9.95
CA MET A 187 3.82 20.88 10.88
C MET A 187 2.44 21.52 11.08
N ALA A 188 2.35 22.87 10.98
CA ALA A 188 1.08 23.56 11.09
C ALA A 188 0.13 23.21 9.93
N GLU A 189 0.63 23.21 8.69
CA GLU A 189 -0.15 22.80 7.50
C GLU A 189 -0.59 21.32 7.59
N ILE A 190 0.30 20.43 8.06
CA ILE A 190 -0.04 19.00 8.25
C ILE A 190 -1.11 18.82 9.32
N VAL A 191 -0.98 19.51 10.46
CA VAL A 191 -1.99 19.46 11.53
C VAL A 191 -3.30 20.03 11.04
N GLU A 192 -3.28 21.11 10.26
CA GLU A 192 -4.49 21.68 9.67
C GLU A 192 -5.19 20.71 8.71
N ARG A 193 -4.41 19.98 7.90
CA ARG A 193 -4.90 18.94 6.99
C ARG A 193 -5.53 17.76 7.74
N LEU A 194 -4.92 17.34 8.84
CA LEU A 194 -5.34 16.16 9.61
C LEU A 194 -6.35 16.47 10.73
N ALA A 195 -6.58 17.74 11.05
CA ALA A 195 -7.50 18.14 12.11
C ALA A 195 -8.94 17.72 11.75
N PRO A 196 -9.61 16.92 12.59
CA PRO A 196 -10.97 16.46 12.29
C PRO A 196 -11.94 17.64 12.34
N ARG A 197 -12.73 17.80 11.28
CA ARG A 197 -13.82 18.78 11.23
C ARG A 197 -15.12 18.14 11.70
N TRP A 198 -15.80 18.77 12.65
CA TRP A 198 -17.13 18.35 13.10
C TRP A 198 -18.18 19.44 12.84
N PRO A 199 -19.33 19.11 12.22
CA PRO A 199 -19.68 17.81 11.63
C PRO A 199 -18.90 17.54 10.32
N PRO A 200 -18.78 16.26 9.89
CA PRO A 200 -18.26 15.94 8.57
C PRO A 200 -19.12 16.57 7.47
N ARG A 201 -18.54 16.84 6.30
CA ARG A 201 -19.27 17.45 5.18
C ARG A 201 -20.18 16.42 4.53
N LEU A 202 -21.47 16.51 4.83
CA LEU A 202 -22.52 15.67 4.24
C LEU A 202 -23.45 16.44 3.29
N THR A 203 -23.08 17.67 2.94
CA THR A 203 -23.77 18.52 1.97
C THR A 203 -22.86 18.75 0.77
N SER A 204 -23.35 18.44 -0.44
CA SER A 204 -22.60 18.63 -1.69
C SER A 204 -22.71 20.10 -2.14
N PRO A 205 -21.65 20.67 -2.75
CA PRO A 205 -21.78 21.88 -3.55
C PRO A 205 -22.64 21.63 -4.80
N ASP A 206 -23.08 22.70 -5.46
CA ASP A 206 -23.82 22.63 -6.73
C ASP A 206 -22.87 22.19 -7.86
N LEU A 207 -23.38 21.39 -8.80
CA LEU A 207 -22.62 20.91 -9.96
C LEU A 207 -22.15 22.08 -10.85
N SER A 208 -22.90 23.18 -10.89
CA SER A 208 -22.52 24.37 -11.67
C SER A 208 -21.32 25.13 -11.09
N GLU A 209 -20.97 24.89 -9.82
CA GLU A 209 -19.83 25.55 -9.15
C GLU A 209 -18.51 24.81 -9.37
N LEU A 210 -18.56 23.57 -9.85
CA LEU A 210 -17.36 22.76 -10.10
C LEU A 210 -16.58 23.29 -11.30
N SER A 211 -15.25 23.17 -11.22
CA SER A 211 -14.41 23.49 -12.37
C SER A 211 -14.57 22.42 -13.46
N ASN A 212 -14.39 22.81 -14.73
CA ASN A 212 -14.32 21.88 -15.86
C ASN A 212 -12.93 21.21 -15.92
N ARG A 213 -12.57 20.50 -14.85
CA ARG A 213 -11.24 19.94 -14.60
C ARG A 213 -10.78 19.04 -15.75
N SER A 214 -11.66 18.18 -16.27
CA SER A 214 -11.27 17.23 -17.31
C SER A 214 -10.89 17.92 -18.62
N ILE A 215 -11.46 19.08 -18.92
CA ILE A 215 -11.14 19.86 -20.13
C ILE A 215 -9.78 20.53 -19.97
N ALA A 216 -9.51 21.12 -18.80
CA ALA A 216 -8.24 21.79 -18.52
C ALA A 216 -7.06 20.80 -18.45
N GLU A 217 -7.24 19.65 -17.79
CA GLU A 217 -6.22 18.61 -17.70
C GLU A 217 -5.93 17.95 -19.05
N LYS A 218 -6.95 17.72 -19.89
CA LYS A 218 -6.77 17.21 -21.26
C LYS A 218 -6.03 18.22 -22.15
N ALA A 219 -6.32 19.51 -22.02
CA ALA A 219 -5.59 20.56 -22.73
C ALA A 219 -4.12 20.62 -22.27
N ALA A 220 -3.87 20.58 -20.97
CA ALA A 220 -2.51 20.58 -20.42
C ALA A 220 -1.70 19.33 -20.82
N ARG A 221 -2.31 18.13 -20.83
CA ARG A 221 -1.67 16.90 -21.30
C ARG A 221 -1.37 16.96 -22.81
N ALA A 222 -2.28 17.49 -23.61
CA ALA A 222 -2.06 17.68 -25.05
C ALA A 222 -0.88 18.63 -25.31
N GLU A 223 -0.78 19.73 -24.55
CA GLU A 223 0.35 20.65 -24.61
C GLU A 223 1.66 20.00 -24.14
N ALA A 224 1.64 19.20 -23.07
CA ALA A 224 2.84 18.51 -22.58
C ALA A 224 3.37 17.47 -23.58
N VAL A 225 2.48 16.74 -24.26
CA VAL A 225 2.85 15.83 -25.35
C VAL A 225 3.44 16.61 -26.52
N GLN A 226 2.86 17.76 -26.86
CA GLN A 226 3.34 18.62 -27.94
C GLN A 226 4.71 19.26 -27.63
N ARG A 227 4.96 19.66 -26.37
CA ARG A 227 6.27 20.13 -25.89
C ARG A 227 7.31 19.02 -25.85
N THR A 228 6.92 17.77 -25.62
CA THR A 228 7.86 16.63 -25.69
C THR A 228 8.37 16.39 -27.11
N THR A 229 7.55 16.71 -28.14
CA THR A 229 7.96 16.64 -29.55
C THR A 229 8.79 17.82 -30.06
N THR A 230 8.80 18.95 -29.35
CA THR A 230 9.61 20.14 -29.71
C THR A 230 10.66 20.36 -28.63
N ALA A 231 11.94 20.10 -28.93
CA ALA A 231 13.07 20.21 -28.00
C ALA A 231 13.33 21.64 -27.48
N ALA A 232 12.41 22.18 -26.68
CA ALA A 232 12.54 23.45 -25.97
C ALA A 232 12.92 23.19 -24.51
N PRO A 233 13.77 24.04 -23.88
CA PRO A 233 14.14 23.89 -22.48
C PRO A 233 12.90 23.99 -21.58
N VAL A 234 12.84 23.13 -20.56
CA VAL A 234 11.85 23.23 -19.48
C VAL A 234 12.08 24.54 -18.76
N THR A 235 11.23 25.53 -19.03
CA THR A 235 11.11 26.74 -18.22
C THR A 235 10.12 26.43 -17.10
N GLU A 236 10.61 26.49 -15.86
CA GLU A 236 9.77 26.40 -14.65
C GLU A 236 8.67 27.47 -14.74
N GLY A 237 7.40 27.04 -14.76
CA GLY A 237 6.25 27.94 -14.68
C GLY A 237 5.08 27.71 -15.65
N ALA A 238 5.15 26.75 -16.58
CA ALA A 238 4.19 26.67 -17.70
C ALA A 238 3.18 25.51 -17.68
N THR A 239 2.77 25.02 -16.51
CA THR A 239 1.53 24.23 -16.38
C THR A 239 0.68 24.90 -15.31
N GLN A 240 -0.01 25.98 -15.70
CA GLN A 240 -1.16 26.46 -14.94
C GLN A 240 -2.28 25.41 -15.09
N VAL A 241 -2.23 24.39 -14.23
CA VAL A 241 -3.43 23.62 -13.89
C VAL A 241 -4.39 24.63 -13.27
N THR A 242 -5.64 24.67 -13.71
CA THR A 242 -6.66 25.50 -13.07
C THR A 242 -6.67 25.14 -11.58
N PRO A 243 -6.42 26.09 -10.67
CA PRO A 243 -6.34 25.79 -9.24
C PRO A 243 -7.68 25.23 -8.76
N ASP A 244 -7.62 24.26 -7.86
CA ASP A 244 -8.81 23.65 -7.25
C ASP A 244 -9.72 24.74 -6.68
N THR A 245 -10.96 24.78 -7.15
CA THR A 245 -11.94 25.70 -6.59
C THR A 245 -12.37 25.21 -5.21
N ALA A 246 -12.85 26.12 -4.36
CA ALA A 246 -13.45 25.73 -3.08
C ALA A 246 -14.61 24.71 -3.25
N ALA A 247 -15.29 24.72 -4.41
CA ALA A 247 -16.33 23.76 -4.75
C ALA A 247 -15.74 22.37 -5.09
N ASP A 248 -14.62 22.31 -5.82
CA ASP A 248 -13.94 21.03 -6.12
C ASP A 248 -13.42 20.37 -4.84
N ALA A 249 -12.83 21.17 -3.95
CA ALA A 249 -12.42 20.75 -2.62
C ALA A 249 -13.62 20.23 -1.81
N ALA A 250 -14.72 20.98 -1.75
CA ALA A 250 -15.93 20.56 -1.04
C ALA A 250 -16.58 19.30 -1.65
N TRP A 251 -16.47 19.10 -2.96
CA TRP A 251 -16.93 17.89 -3.66
C TRP A 251 -16.11 16.66 -3.27
N SER A 252 -14.78 16.80 -3.27
CA SER A 252 -13.84 15.77 -2.81
C SER A 252 -14.12 15.40 -1.35
N GLU A 253 -14.22 16.38 -0.45
CA GLU A 253 -14.54 16.17 0.97
C GLU A 253 -15.85 15.42 1.15
N PHE A 254 -16.91 15.84 0.46
CA PHE A 254 -18.20 15.16 0.52
C PHE A 254 -18.08 13.69 0.10
N ASN A 255 -17.39 13.42 -1.02
CA ASN A 255 -17.23 12.07 -1.54
C ASN A 255 -16.45 11.18 -0.57
N HIS A 256 -15.34 11.66 -0.03
CA HIS A 256 -14.54 10.93 0.96
C HIS A 256 -15.31 10.69 2.25
N ASN A 257 -16.03 11.70 2.76
CA ASN A 257 -16.78 11.56 4.01
C ASN A 257 -17.91 10.52 3.90
N TRP A 258 -18.63 10.50 2.77
CA TRP A 258 -19.64 9.47 2.50
C TRP A 258 -19.01 8.08 2.31
N ALA A 259 -17.90 7.98 1.58
CA ALA A 259 -17.15 6.73 1.48
C ALA A 259 -16.71 6.24 2.88
N GLY A 260 -16.28 7.16 3.75
CA GLY A 260 -15.96 6.91 5.15
C GLY A 260 -17.12 6.34 5.94
N LEU A 261 -18.35 6.85 5.77
CA LEU A 261 -19.54 6.28 6.39
C LEU A 261 -19.78 4.83 5.95
N PHE A 262 -19.67 4.52 4.65
CA PHE A 262 -19.82 3.15 4.14
C PHE A 262 -18.75 2.21 4.70
N VAL A 263 -17.47 2.62 4.68
CA VAL A 263 -16.35 1.81 5.16
C VAL A 263 -16.39 1.63 6.68
N LEU A 264 -16.79 2.67 7.42
CA LEU A 264 -17.01 2.60 8.87
C LEU A 264 -18.15 1.62 9.20
N ALA A 265 -19.27 1.69 8.46
CA ALA A 265 -20.36 0.74 8.63
C ALA A 265 -19.92 -0.71 8.35
N ILE A 266 -19.12 -0.93 7.31
CA ILE A 266 -18.51 -2.24 7.02
C ILE A 266 -17.67 -2.74 8.20
N GLY A 267 -16.77 -1.92 8.73
CA GLY A 267 -15.91 -2.27 9.87
C GLY A 267 -16.72 -2.57 11.14
N LEU A 268 -17.70 -1.74 11.46
CA LEU A 268 -18.56 -1.91 12.64
C LEU A 268 -19.45 -3.15 12.53
N LEU A 269 -20.03 -3.43 11.36
CA LEU A 269 -20.80 -4.66 11.14
C LEU A 269 -19.91 -5.90 11.20
N ALA A 270 -18.70 -5.84 10.66
CA ALA A 270 -17.73 -6.93 10.78
C ALA A 270 -17.32 -7.19 12.24
N LEU A 271 -17.17 -6.13 13.06
CA LEU A 271 -16.98 -6.26 14.52
C LEU A 271 -18.21 -6.86 15.20
N ALA A 272 -19.41 -6.40 14.87
CA ALA A 272 -20.65 -6.91 15.43
C ALA A 272 -20.86 -8.40 15.13
N GLU A 273 -20.59 -8.83 13.88
CA GLU A 273 -20.56 -10.25 13.48
C GLU A 273 -19.61 -11.06 14.38
N ARG A 274 -18.42 -10.53 14.63
CA ARG A 274 -17.37 -11.23 15.41
C ARG A 274 -17.78 -11.54 16.84
N THR A 275 -18.64 -10.72 17.44
CA THR A 275 -19.16 -10.94 18.81
C THR A 275 -20.03 -12.20 18.92
N GLY A 276 -20.55 -12.72 17.80
CA GLY A 276 -21.50 -13.83 17.76
C GLY A 276 -22.93 -13.45 18.16
N ARG A 277 -23.16 -12.25 18.71
CA ARG A 277 -24.47 -11.75 19.12
C ARG A 277 -25.28 -11.21 17.95
N ALA A 278 -24.62 -10.56 16.99
CA ALA A 278 -25.26 -10.00 15.80
C ALA A 278 -25.02 -10.88 14.55
N LYS A 279 -25.60 -12.09 14.52
CA LYS A 279 -25.40 -13.02 13.39
C LYS A 279 -25.89 -12.48 12.05
N TRP A 280 -26.84 -11.54 12.04
CA TRP A 280 -27.33 -10.88 10.83
C TRP A 280 -26.25 -9.98 10.19
N ALA A 281 -25.27 -9.50 10.97
CA ALA A 281 -24.21 -8.62 10.50
C ALA A 281 -23.23 -9.32 9.54
N ARG A 282 -23.31 -10.65 9.39
CA ARG A 282 -22.56 -11.41 8.36
C ARG A 282 -22.81 -10.93 6.92
N HIS A 283 -23.85 -10.13 6.71
CA HIS A 283 -24.21 -9.54 5.42
C HIS A 283 -23.54 -8.20 5.14
N TRP A 284 -22.60 -7.76 6.00
CA TRP A 284 -21.82 -6.54 5.80
C TRP A 284 -21.20 -6.36 4.39
N PRO A 285 -20.82 -7.40 3.61
CA PRO A 285 -20.26 -7.17 2.28
C PRO A 285 -21.26 -6.50 1.33
N LEU A 286 -22.57 -6.62 1.57
CA LEU A 286 -23.59 -5.95 0.76
C LEU A 286 -23.55 -4.42 0.88
N VAL A 287 -22.94 -3.88 1.93
CA VAL A 287 -22.76 -2.42 2.08
C VAL A 287 -21.85 -1.87 0.96
N PHE A 288 -20.94 -2.69 0.42
CA PHE A 288 -20.14 -2.31 -0.76
C PHE A 288 -21.00 -2.06 -2.00
N LEU A 289 -22.20 -2.64 -2.12
CA LEU A 289 -23.12 -2.33 -3.22
C LEU A 289 -23.63 -0.89 -3.12
N GLY A 290 -23.90 -0.43 -1.89
CA GLY A 290 -24.24 0.97 -1.62
C GLY A 290 -23.09 1.91 -1.96
N LEU A 291 -21.85 1.56 -1.55
CA LEU A 291 -20.65 2.31 -1.93
C LEU A 291 -20.45 2.34 -3.45
N ALA A 292 -20.61 1.21 -4.14
CA ALA A 292 -20.47 1.13 -5.58
C ALA A 292 -21.50 1.99 -6.31
N ALA A 293 -22.77 1.98 -5.86
CA ALA A 293 -23.80 2.85 -6.39
C ALA A 293 -23.48 4.34 -6.15
N PHE A 294 -22.97 4.67 -4.97
CA PHE A 294 -22.53 6.02 -4.65
C PHE A 294 -21.39 6.49 -5.58
N LEU A 295 -20.33 5.68 -5.72
CA LEU A 295 -19.20 5.96 -6.61
C LEU A 295 -19.66 6.08 -8.07
N PHE A 296 -20.54 5.21 -8.55
CA PHE A 296 -21.07 5.27 -9.91
C PHE A 296 -21.76 6.60 -10.25
N ILE A 297 -22.43 7.19 -9.26
CA ILE A 297 -23.12 8.47 -9.42
C ILE A 297 -22.13 9.64 -9.31
N ARG A 298 -21.13 9.54 -8.41
CA ARG A 298 -20.38 10.70 -7.90
C ARG A 298 -18.92 10.81 -8.34
N SER A 299 -18.30 9.71 -8.80
CA SER A 299 -16.89 9.71 -9.17
C SER A 299 -16.59 10.67 -10.32
N ASP A 300 -17.51 10.80 -11.28
CA ASP A 300 -17.29 11.57 -12.50
C ASP A 300 -18.42 12.60 -12.72
N PRO A 301 -18.38 13.80 -12.09
CA PRO A 301 -19.46 14.79 -12.12
C PRO A 301 -19.83 15.26 -13.53
N GLU A 302 -18.88 15.29 -14.46
CA GLU A 302 -19.08 15.74 -15.83
C GLU A 302 -19.87 14.73 -16.70
N ASN A 303 -19.98 13.49 -16.23
CA ASN A 303 -20.55 12.38 -16.97
C ASN A 303 -21.91 11.93 -16.42
N TRP A 304 -22.71 11.30 -17.29
CA TRP A 304 -23.97 10.69 -16.86
C TRP A 304 -23.74 9.72 -15.68
N PRO A 305 -24.57 9.76 -14.62
CA PRO A 305 -25.90 10.36 -14.58
C PRO A 305 -26.00 11.83 -14.16
N LEU A 306 -24.93 12.46 -13.68
CA LEU A 306 -24.99 13.85 -13.18
C LEU A 306 -24.72 14.88 -14.27
N GLY A 307 -23.69 14.65 -15.08
CA GLY A 307 -23.23 15.60 -16.07
C GLY A 307 -23.80 15.37 -17.47
N LYS A 308 -23.39 16.23 -18.38
CA LYS A 308 -23.94 16.31 -19.75
C LYS A 308 -23.35 15.26 -20.68
N ASN A 309 -22.17 14.72 -20.37
CA ASN A 309 -21.50 13.77 -21.25
C ASN A 309 -22.24 12.42 -21.27
N PRO A 310 -22.62 11.90 -22.46
CA PRO A 310 -23.34 10.64 -22.58
C PRO A 310 -22.54 9.44 -22.04
N PHE A 311 -23.25 8.45 -21.49
CA PHE A 311 -22.66 7.27 -20.84
C PHE A 311 -21.61 6.55 -21.70
N PHE A 312 -21.92 6.23 -22.97
CA PHE A 312 -20.99 5.49 -23.81
C PHE A 312 -19.80 6.33 -24.27
N THR A 313 -20.03 7.64 -24.49
CA THR A 313 -18.98 8.57 -24.89
C THR A 313 -17.97 8.79 -23.76
N SER A 314 -18.39 8.71 -22.50
CA SER A 314 -17.47 8.88 -21.37
C SER A 314 -16.39 7.80 -21.29
N PHE A 315 -16.58 6.62 -21.90
CA PHE A 315 -15.56 5.57 -21.95
C PHE A 315 -14.36 5.90 -22.85
N LEU A 316 -14.45 6.96 -23.65
CA LEU A 316 -13.30 7.48 -24.39
C LEU A 316 -12.29 8.15 -23.45
N ASP A 317 -12.70 8.53 -22.24
CA ASP A 317 -11.82 8.99 -21.18
C ASP A 317 -11.25 7.79 -20.40
N PRO A 318 -9.93 7.55 -20.44
CA PRO A 318 -9.31 6.42 -19.73
C PRO A 318 -9.56 6.44 -18.21
N GLU A 319 -9.68 7.63 -17.61
CA GLU A 319 -9.89 7.77 -16.17
C GLU A 319 -11.29 7.33 -15.77
N VAL A 320 -12.30 7.79 -16.52
CA VAL A 320 -13.70 7.36 -16.33
C VAL A 320 -13.85 5.87 -16.60
N ALA A 321 -13.18 5.34 -17.63
CA ALA A 321 -13.17 3.91 -17.90
C ALA A 321 -12.57 3.12 -16.72
N GLN A 322 -11.48 3.61 -16.13
CA GLN A 322 -10.88 3.03 -14.93
C GLN A 322 -11.84 3.07 -13.73
N HIS A 323 -12.49 4.20 -13.45
CA HIS A 323 -13.48 4.31 -12.37
C HIS A 323 -14.63 3.31 -12.56
N ARG A 324 -15.19 3.21 -13.76
CA ARG A 324 -16.30 2.29 -14.08
C ARG A 324 -15.88 0.82 -13.91
N ILE A 325 -14.67 0.45 -14.33
CA ILE A 325 -14.12 -0.90 -14.12
C ILE A 325 -13.97 -1.19 -12.63
N ILE A 326 -13.41 -0.25 -11.85
CA ILE A 326 -13.25 -0.42 -10.39
C ILE A 326 -14.61 -0.61 -9.72
N ILE A 327 -15.63 0.16 -10.09
CA ILE A 327 -16.99 0.01 -9.56
C ILE A 327 -17.55 -1.39 -9.85
N LEU A 328 -17.39 -1.90 -11.09
CA LEU A 328 -17.82 -3.26 -11.44
C LEU A 328 -17.09 -4.31 -10.60
N LEU A 329 -15.78 -4.13 -10.37
CA LEU A 329 -14.99 -5.00 -9.51
C LEU A 329 -15.48 -4.97 -8.06
N VAL A 330 -15.83 -3.79 -7.51
CA VAL A 330 -16.41 -3.65 -6.17
C VAL A 330 -17.75 -4.38 -6.06
N VAL A 331 -18.62 -4.27 -7.07
CA VAL A 331 -19.90 -5.01 -7.11
C VAL A 331 -19.66 -6.52 -7.14
N ALA A 332 -18.80 -6.99 -8.05
CA ALA A 332 -18.47 -8.41 -8.17
C ALA A 332 -17.89 -8.96 -6.85
N PHE A 333 -16.99 -8.19 -6.22
CA PHE A 333 -16.39 -8.52 -4.94
C PHE A 333 -17.41 -8.56 -3.80
N ALA A 334 -18.33 -7.58 -3.73
CA ALA A 334 -19.38 -7.53 -2.72
C ALA A 334 -20.25 -8.80 -2.75
N VAL A 335 -20.71 -9.18 -3.95
CA VAL A 335 -21.53 -10.40 -4.16
C VAL A 335 -20.71 -11.65 -3.84
N PHE A 336 -19.45 -11.70 -4.29
CA PHE A 336 -18.56 -12.83 -4.06
C PHE A 336 -18.28 -13.05 -2.56
N GLU A 337 -17.83 -12.02 -1.83
CA GLU A 337 -17.52 -12.14 -0.39
C GLU A 337 -18.79 -12.41 0.41
N TRP A 338 -19.93 -11.84 0.02
CA TRP A 338 -21.21 -12.21 0.61
C TRP A 338 -21.55 -13.69 0.40
N ALA A 339 -21.34 -14.23 -0.79
CA ALA A 339 -21.57 -15.64 -1.10
C ALA A 339 -20.64 -16.56 -0.28
N VAL A 340 -19.36 -16.20 -0.14
CA VAL A 340 -18.39 -16.91 0.72
C VAL A 340 -18.85 -16.88 2.19
N ARG A 341 -19.17 -15.70 2.71
CA ARG A 341 -19.57 -15.50 4.12
C ARG A 341 -20.85 -16.21 4.51
N THR A 342 -21.77 -16.34 3.57
CA THR A 342 -23.08 -16.97 3.80
C THR A 342 -23.08 -18.47 3.51
N GLY A 343 -21.94 -19.04 3.10
CA GLY A 343 -21.82 -20.46 2.77
C GLY A 343 -22.47 -20.85 1.45
N ARG A 344 -22.87 -19.87 0.61
CA ARG A 344 -23.36 -20.13 -0.75
C ARG A 344 -22.24 -20.60 -1.66
N LEU A 345 -21.02 -20.10 -1.44
CA LEU A 345 -19.81 -20.62 -2.05
C LEU A 345 -19.05 -21.47 -1.02
N THR A 346 -18.98 -22.78 -1.25
CA THR A 346 -18.45 -23.75 -0.28
C THR A 346 -16.96 -24.02 -0.43
N ASN A 347 -16.32 -23.53 -1.49
CA ASN A 347 -14.89 -23.73 -1.72
C ASN A 347 -14.05 -23.01 -0.65
N PRO A 348 -13.28 -23.73 0.20
CA PRO A 348 -12.48 -23.10 1.25
C PRO A 348 -11.41 -22.13 0.70
N ARG A 349 -10.96 -22.33 -0.54
CA ARG A 349 -9.99 -21.45 -1.18
C ARG A 349 -10.56 -20.07 -1.49
N ALA A 350 -11.88 -19.95 -1.64
CA ALA A 350 -12.55 -18.69 -1.95
C ALA A 350 -12.38 -17.66 -0.82
N ALA A 351 -12.26 -18.12 0.44
CA ALA A 351 -12.06 -17.23 1.59
C ALA A 351 -10.75 -16.43 1.54
N TYR A 352 -9.76 -16.87 0.76
CA TYR A 352 -8.47 -16.17 0.61
C TYR A 352 -8.53 -14.98 -0.36
N VAL A 353 -9.59 -14.85 -1.15
CA VAL A 353 -9.72 -13.72 -2.10
C VAL A 353 -9.77 -12.39 -1.34
N PHE A 354 -10.57 -12.31 -0.27
CA PHE A 354 -10.70 -11.11 0.54
C PHE A 354 -9.36 -10.60 1.12
N PRO A 355 -8.58 -11.40 1.88
CA PRO A 355 -7.29 -10.94 2.41
C PRO A 355 -6.28 -10.59 1.30
N VAL A 356 -6.23 -11.37 0.21
CA VAL A 356 -5.31 -11.09 -0.90
C VAL A 356 -5.67 -9.78 -1.58
N LEU A 357 -6.93 -9.57 -1.97
CA LEU A 357 -7.35 -8.33 -2.60
C LEU A 357 -7.18 -7.12 -1.69
N THR A 358 -7.40 -7.27 -0.38
CA THR A 358 -7.20 -6.17 0.58
C THR A 358 -5.72 -5.80 0.69
N ALA A 359 -4.82 -6.79 0.79
CA ALA A 359 -3.38 -6.54 0.85
C ALA A 359 -2.83 -5.97 -0.46
N VAL A 360 -3.29 -6.50 -1.60
CA VAL A 360 -2.92 -6.02 -2.94
C VAL A 360 -3.44 -4.59 -3.15
N GLY A 361 -4.71 -4.32 -2.86
CA GLY A 361 -5.29 -2.98 -2.96
C GLY A 361 -4.57 -1.97 -2.08
N GLY A 362 -4.25 -2.34 -0.82
CA GLY A 362 -3.43 -1.50 0.06
C GLY A 362 -2.02 -1.26 -0.49
N SER A 363 -1.39 -2.27 -1.11
CA SER A 363 -0.07 -2.14 -1.74
C SER A 363 -0.09 -1.23 -2.96
N PHE A 364 -1.10 -1.36 -3.83
CA PHE A 364 -1.29 -0.49 -4.99
C PHE A 364 -1.55 0.96 -4.58
N LEU A 365 -2.29 1.19 -3.48
CA LEU A 365 -2.52 2.53 -2.95
C LEU A 365 -1.21 3.21 -2.52
N LEU A 366 -0.28 2.44 -1.94
CA LEU A 366 1.06 2.94 -1.62
C LEU A 366 1.97 3.04 -2.84
N ALA A 367 1.66 2.30 -3.91
CA ALA A 367 2.44 2.27 -5.14
C ALA A 367 2.13 3.45 -6.07
N HIS A 368 0.94 4.01 -5.95
CA HIS A 368 0.46 5.07 -6.81
C HIS A 368 1.04 6.41 -6.35
N SER A 369 1.81 7.08 -7.23
CA SER A 369 2.32 8.43 -6.99
C SER A 369 1.63 9.43 -7.91
N HIS A 370 1.28 10.58 -7.35
CA HIS A 370 0.73 11.69 -8.12
C HIS A 370 1.89 12.57 -8.58
N ALA A 371 2.52 12.19 -9.69
CA ALA A 371 3.55 13.02 -10.34
C ALA A 371 2.89 14.24 -11.02
N ILE A 372 2.35 15.15 -10.19
CA ILE A 372 1.83 16.45 -10.59
C ILE A 372 2.89 17.45 -10.14
N GLY A 373 3.23 18.44 -10.96
CA GLY A 373 4.36 19.35 -10.76
C GLY A 373 4.37 20.20 -9.47
N ASN A 374 3.44 19.96 -8.53
CA ASN A 374 3.39 20.57 -7.20
C ASN A 374 3.63 19.51 -6.11
N PHE A 375 4.87 19.45 -5.59
CA PHE A 375 5.28 18.50 -4.56
C PHE A 375 4.53 18.64 -3.22
N LYS A 376 3.97 19.82 -2.93
CA LYS A 376 3.15 20.02 -1.72
C LYS A 376 1.78 19.37 -1.85
N GLU A 377 1.13 19.51 -3.01
CA GLU A 377 -0.14 18.83 -3.30
C GLU A 377 0.03 17.31 -3.29
N GLU A 378 1.12 16.82 -3.89
CA GLU A 378 1.47 15.39 -3.85
C GLU A 378 1.55 14.87 -2.40
N LEU A 379 2.26 15.59 -1.52
CA LEU A 379 2.32 15.22 -0.11
C LEU A 379 0.94 15.29 0.59
N LEU A 380 0.13 16.32 0.33
CA LEU A 380 -1.20 16.44 0.94
C LEU A 380 -2.10 15.25 0.61
N ILE A 381 -2.03 14.76 -0.63
CA ILE A 381 -2.73 13.56 -1.07
C ILE A 381 -2.14 12.33 -0.35
N GLU A 382 -0.81 12.19 -0.34
CA GLU A 382 -0.13 11.06 0.30
C GLU A 382 -0.42 10.94 1.80
N LEU A 383 -0.54 12.06 2.53
CA LEU A 383 -0.83 12.06 3.97
C LEU A 383 -2.12 11.30 4.31
N SER A 384 -3.08 11.24 3.38
CA SER A 384 -4.33 10.49 3.56
C SER A 384 -4.20 9.04 3.05
N HIS A 385 -3.48 8.83 1.95
CA HIS A 385 -3.36 7.54 1.28
C HIS A 385 -2.42 6.56 2.00
N LEU A 386 -1.31 7.06 2.54
CA LEU A 386 -0.29 6.23 3.21
C LEU A 386 -0.86 5.46 4.41
N PRO A 387 -1.61 6.09 5.35
CA PRO A 387 -2.23 5.36 6.45
C PRO A 387 -3.28 4.34 5.97
N ILE A 388 -4.09 4.68 4.97
CA ILE A 388 -5.12 3.79 4.42
C ILE A 388 -4.47 2.56 3.78
N GLY A 389 -3.43 2.75 2.98
CA GLY A 389 -2.70 1.67 2.32
C GLY A 389 -2.02 0.74 3.31
N ALA A 390 -1.36 1.30 4.33
CA ALA A 390 -0.75 0.54 5.42
C ALA A 390 -1.79 -0.26 6.22
N LEU A 391 -2.93 0.34 6.57
CA LEU A 391 -4.03 -0.36 7.24
C LEU A 391 -4.64 -1.46 6.37
N GLY A 392 -4.72 -1.26 5.04
CA GLY A 392 -5.16 -2.29 4.09
C GLY A 392 -4.22 -3.50 4.07
N ILE A 393 -2.90 -3.28 4.06
CA ILE A 393 -1.90 -4.35 4.15
C ILE A 393 -2.04 -5.11 5.48
N VAL A 394 -2.15 -4.39 6.61
CA VAL A 394 -2.33 -4.99 7.94
C VAL A 394 -3.64 -5.78 8.01
N ALA A 395 -4.73 -5.26 7.43
CA ALA A 395 -6.02 -5.93 7.38
C ALA A 395 -5.95 -7.23 6.57
N GLY A 396 -5.36 -7.19 5.38
CA GLY A 396 -5.18 -8.37 4.52
C GLY A 396 -4.34 -9.45 5.19
N CYS A 397 -3.20 -9.06 5.78
CA CYS A 397 -2.32 -9.96 6.52
C CYS A 397 -2.99 -10.56 7.77
N SER A 398 -3.72 -9.76 8.52
CA SER A 398 -4.43 -10.21 9.73
C SER A 398 -5.57 -11.16 9.38
N ARG A 399 -6.31 -10.88 8.30
CA ARG A 399 -7.34 -11.80 7.82
C ARG A 399 -6.75 -13.09 7.27
N TRP A 400 -5.61 -13.04 6.59
CA TRP A 400 -4.86 -14.23 6.19
C TRP A 400 -4.52 -15.10 7.41
N LEU A 401 -4.01 -14.49 8.49
CA LEU A 401 -3.72 -15.19 9.74
C LEU A 401 -4.96 -15.76 10.41
N GLU A 402 -6.07 -15.04 10.46
CA GLU A 402 -7.33 -15.53 11.03
C GLU A 402 -7.80 -16.81 10.32
N LEU A 403 -7.71 -16.86 8.97
CA LEU A 403 -8.11 -18.03 8.20
C LEU A 403 -7.16 -19.21 8.38
N ARG A 404 -5.87 -18.92 8.58
CA ARG A 404 -4.87 -19.95 8.72
C ARG A 404 -4.79 -20.47 10.14
N HIS A 405 -4.97 -19.65 11.18
CA HIS A 405 -4.54 -19.93 12.56
C HIS A 405 -5.70 -20.08 13.56
N GLU A 406 -5.72 -21.20 14.31
CA GLU A 406 -6.80 -21.52 15.28
C GLU A 406 -6.49 -21.10 16.73
N GLY A 407 -5.23 -20.72 17.03
CA GLY A 407 -4.79 -20.29 18.36
C GLY A 407 -5.10 -18.83 18.72
N PRO A 408 -4.60 -18.33 19.87
CA PRO A 408 -4.82 -16.96 20.34
C PRO A 408 -4.46 -15.89 19.30
N GLU A 409 -3.42 -16.14 18.49
CA GLU A 409 -2.99 -15.24 17.42
C GLU A 409 -4.05 -15.08 16.34
N GLY A 410 -4.79 -16.15 16.01
CA GLY A 410 -5.91 -16.10 15.06
C GLY A 410 -7.08 -15.30 15.62
N VAL A 411 -7.32 -15.41 16.94
CA VAL A 411 -8.33 -14.59 17.64
C VAL A 411 -7.93 -13.12 17.58
N TRP A 412 -6.70 -12.76 17.92
CA TRP A 412 -6.24 -11.37 17.81
C TRP A 412 -6.31 -10.84 16.38
N ALA A 413 -5.84 -11.63 15.42
CA ALA A 413 -5.86 -11.26 14.01
C ALA A 413 -7.30 -11.05 13.49
N SER A 414 -8.26 -11.83 14.00
CA SER A 414 -9.68 -11.62 13.70
C SER A 414 -10.17 -10.24 14.13
N TRP A 415 -9.77 -9.74 15.30
CA TRP A 415 -10.16 -8.40 15.73
C TRP A 415 -9.42 -7.32 14.95
N LEU A 416 -8.13 -7.53 14.69
CA LEU A 416 -7.24 -6.52 14.12
C LEU A 416 -7.71 -6.03 12.73
N TRP A 417 -8.00 -6.91 11.78
CA TRP A 417 -8.40 -6.45 10.44
C TRP A 417 -9.72 -5.66 10.45
N ARG A 418 -10.64 -5.99 11.36
CA ARG A 418 -11.92 -5.30 11.49
C ARG A 418 -11.72 -3.88 12.01
N TRP A 419 -10.83 -3.73 12.99
CA TRP A 419 -10.39 -2.42 13.49
C TRP A 419 -9.65 -1.61 12.42
N CYS A 420 -8.88 -2.24 11.53
CA CYS A 420 -8.30 -1.53 10.39
C CYS A 420 -9.38 -0.90 9.49
N PHE A 421 -10.48 -1.62 9.19
CA PHE A 421 -11.59 -1.05 8.41
C PHE A 421 -12.30 0.10 9.16
N VAL A 422 -12.48 -0.02 10.47
CA VAL A 422 -13.00 1.09 11.29
C VAL A 422 -12.09 2.31 11.23
N ALA A 423 -10.78 2.12 11.36
CA ALA A 423 -9.78 3.19 11.27
C ALA A 423 -9.77 3.85 9.88
N ILE A 424 -9.81 3.07 8.80
CA ILE A 424 -9.93 3.59 7.42
C ILE A 424 -11.23 4.40 7.28
N GLY A 425 -12.34 3.88 7.79
CA GLY A 425 -13.62 4.59 7.80
C GLY A 425 -13.54 5.94 8.50
N PHE A 426 -12.84 6.02 9.65
CA PHE A 426 -12.61 7.29 10.35
C PHE A 426 -11.70 8.25 9.60
N ILE A 427 -10.61 7.76 8.99
CA ILE A 427 -9.71 8.60 8.18
C ILE A 427 -10.48 9.24 7.03
N LEU A 428 -11.31 8.45 6.33
CA LEU A 428 -12.14 8.94 5.23
C LEU A 428 -13.27 9.86 5.71
N LEU A 429 -13.89 9.57 6.85
CA LEU A 429 -14.98 10.37 7.43
C LEU A 429 -14.53 11.77 7.86
N PHE A 430 -13.24 11.93 8.18
CA PHE A 430 -12.63 13.20 8.57
C PHE A 430 -11.64 13.70 7.53
N TYR A 431 -11.73 13.21 6.29
CA TYR A 431 -10.92 13.71 5.19
C TYR A 431 -11.27 15.16 4.90
N ARG A 432 -10.24 15.97 4.65
CA ARG A 432 -10.33 17.40 4.37
C ARG A 432 -9.51 17.70 3.14
N GLU A 433 -10.03 18.55 2.24
CA GLU A 433 -9.26 19.17 1.16
C GLU A 433 -8.83 20.57 1.62
N MET A 434 -7.60 21.02 1.34
CA MET A 434 -7.11 22.35 1.79
C MET A 434 -6.96 23.31 0.63
#